data_AF-A0AAW7BG45-F1
#
_entry.id   AF-A0AAW7BG45-F1
#
_cell.length_a   1.000
_cell.length_b   1.000
_cell.length_c   1.000
_cell.angle_alpha   90.00
_cell.angle_beta   90.00
_cell.angle_gamma   90.00
#
_symmetry.space_group_name_H-M   'P 1'
#
loop_
_entity.id
_entity.type
_entity.pdbx_description
1 polymer ?
#
loop_
_entity_poly.entity_id
_entity_poly.type
_entity_poly.pdbx_seq_one_letter_code
_entity_poly.pdbx_strand_id
1 'polypeptide(L)'
;MAGEKVSALRLSMHGQLVGYVAGFDNNRNVLSLAPEYIDNPARYSLTLSMSSPDKFQVVAPRSFPRAHRMQLHPVLSNLLPEGSLRELLAQRLKIDQLNEFPLMVHLGTDLPGALVADPVPADEVPDYAFGDRGRLNRIAVDVVDRVAHFSLAGVQMKFSMRSRDGRYIMGDSNEPGDWIIKTPSTRHPHVPANEYTCMTLAEAFSRSARSRAHLSAIQIVGQTDD
;
A
#
# COMPACT_ATOMS: atom_id res chain seq x y z
N MET A 1 -29.05 -20.73 7.55
CA MET A 1 -27.59 -20.62 7.33
C MET A 1 -27.27 -19.14 7.20
N ALA A 2 -26.46 -18.58 8.10
CA ALA A 2 -26.04 -17.18 7.98
C ALA A 2 -25.20 -17.01 6.70
N GLY A 3 -25.43 -15.92 5.95
CA GLY A 3 -24.66 -15.62 4.74
C GLY A 3 -23.19 -15.38 5.06
N GLU A 4 -22.31 -15.66 4.10
CA GLU A 4 -20.86 -15.40 4.15
C GLU A 4 -20.63 -13.92 4.50
N LYS A 5 -19.83 -13.65 5.55
CA LYS A 5 -19.55 -12.26 5.95
C LYS A 5 -18.53 -11.66 4.99
N VAL A 6 -18.81 -10.45 4.52
CA VAL A 6 -17.95 -9.74 3.59
C VAL A 6 -17.81 -8.28 3.97
N SER A 7 -16.60 -7.77 3.83
CA SER A 7 -16.26 -6.36 4.00
C SER A 7 -15.51 -5.87 2.77
N ALA A 8 -15.49 -4.57 2.50
CA ALA A 8 -14.79 -4.04 1.34
C ALA A 8 -14.10 -2.71 1.63
N LEU A 9 -13.06 -2.45 0.85
CA LEU A 9 -12.36 -1.16 0.80
C LEU A 9 -12.59 -0.53 -0.57
N ARG A 10 -12.88 0.77 -0.58
CA ARG A 10 -12.93 1.61 -1.78
C ARG A 10 -11.50 1.96 -2.17
N LEU A 11 -11.16 1.72 -3.44
CA LEU A 11 -9.88 2.07 -4.02
C LEU A 11 -10.01 3.36 -4.82
N SER A 12 -9.17 4.35 -4.53
CA SER A 12 -9.13 5.61 -5.26
C SER A 12 -7.71 6.01 -5.65
N MET A 13 -7.55 6.74 -6.76
CA MET A 13 -6.29 7.35 -7.18
C MET A 13 -6.54 8.82 -7.50
N HIS A 14 -5.81 9.73 -6.85
CA HIS A 14 -6.02 11.17 -6.99
C HIS A 14 -7.48 11.61 -6.79
N GLY A 15 -8.20 10.94 -5.88
CA GLY A 15 -9.64 11.18 -5.63
C GLY A 15 -10.58 10.55 -6.65
N GLN A 16 -10.09 9.99 -7.76
CA GLN A 16 -10.91 9.25 -8.72
C GLN A 16 -11.14 7.82 -8.21
N LEU A 17 -12.40 7.36 -8.20
CA LEU A 17 -12.75 5.97 -7.90
C LEU A 17 -12.12 5.03 -8.95
N VAL A 18 -11.45 3.99 -8.47
CA VAL A 18 -10.86 2.92 -9.29
C VAL A 18 -11.71 1.65 -9.20
N GLY A 19 -12.17 1.31 -8.00
CA GLY A 19 -12.86 0.05 -7.75
C GLY A 19 -12.92 -0.29 -6.27
N TYR A 20 -13.09 -1.58 -5.99
CA TYR A 20 -13.23 -2.10 -4.64
C TYR A 20 -12.42 -3.38 -4.47
N VAL A 21 -11.86 -3.58 -3.29
CA VAL A 21 -11.34 -4.88 -2.84
C VAL A 21 -12.21 -5.39 -1.72
N ALA A 22 -12.83 -6.56 -1.93
CA ALA A 22 -13.67 -7.23 -0.95
C ALA A 22 -12.93 -8.38 -0.27
N GLY A 23 -13.00 -8.43 1.06
CA GLY A 23 -12.45 -9.49 1.91
C GLY A 23 -13.56 -10.27 2.59
N PHE A 24 -13.55 -11.59 2.39
CA PHE A 24 -14.53 -12.53 2.93
C PHE A 24 -13.96 -13.24 4.17
N ASP A 25 -14.84 -13.66 5.08
CA ASP A 25 -14.46 -14.38 6.31
C ASP A 25 -13.67 -15.68 6.09
N ASN A 26 -13.79 -16.30 4.91
CA ASN A 26 -13.03 -17.48 4.51
C ASN A 26 -11.66 -17.16 3.89
N ASN A 27 -11.17 -15.93 4.06
CA ASN A 27 -9.93 -15.40 3.49
C ASN A 27 -9.90 -15.38 1.96
N ARG A 28 -11.07 -15.39 1.30
CA ARG A 28 -11.16 -15.05 -0.12
C ARG A 28 -11.14 -13.55 -0.27
N ASN A 29 -10.39 -13.06 -1.26
CA ASN A 29 -10.29 -11.64 -1.58
C ASN A 29 -10.65 -11.45 -3.05
N VAL A 30 -11.47 -10.43 -3.35
CA VAL A 30 -11.90 -10.13 -4.73
C VAL A 30 -11.56 -8.69 -5.04
N LEU A 31 -10.83 -8.46 -6.12
CA LEU A 31 -10.59 -7.11 -6.64
C LEU A 31 -11.45 -6.88 -7.88
N SER A 32 -12.24 -5.81 -7.85
CA SER A 32 -13.19 -5.44 -8.90
C SER A 32 -13.00 -3.98 -9.28
N LEU A 33 -12.94 -3.68 -10.58
CA LEU A 33 -12.90 -2.30 -11.07
C LEU A 33 -14.30 -1.70 -11.11
N ALA A 34 -14.40 -0.40 -10.88
CA ALA A 34 -15.66 0.34 -10.99
C ALA A 34 -16.05 0.52 -12.47
N PRO A 35 -17.34 0.39 -12.83
CA PRO A 35 -17.81 0.67 -14.19
C PRO A 35 -17.42 2.07 -14.66
N GLU A 36 -17.53 3.08 -13.80
CA GLU A 36 -17.16 4.47 -14.15
C GLU A 36 -15.65 4.60 -14.42
N TYR A 37 -14.82 3.77 -13.79
CA TYR A 37 -13.39 3.73 -14.05
C TYR A 37 -13.07 3.02 -15.38
N ILE A 38 -13.77 1.92 -15.70
CA ILE A 38 -13.63 1.20 -16.96
C ILE A 38 -14.03 2.08 -18.15
N ASP A 39 -15.15 2.79 -18.02
CA ASP A 39 -15.74 3.60 -19.08
C ASP A 39 -15.07 4.97 -19.25
N ASN A 40 -14.26 5.42 -18.28
CA ASN A 40 -13.57 6.70 -18.35
C ASN A 40 -12.30 6.62 -19.24
N PRO A 41 -12.25 7.26 -20.42
CA PRO A 41 -11.06 7.28 -21.27
C PRO A 41 -9.90 8.10 -20.68
N ALA A 42 -10.19 9.03 -19.78
CA ALA A 42 -9.21 9.88 -19.09
C ALA A 42 -8.76 9.31 -17.73
N ARG A 43 -9.06 8.03 -17.45
CA ARG A 43 -8.67 7.36 -16.20
C ARG A 43 -7.16 7.38 -15.97
N TYR A 44 -6.75 7.56 -14.72
CA TYR A 44 -5.37 7.29 -14.32
C TYR A 44 -5.05 5.81 -14.51
N SER A 45 -3.85 5.50 -14.99
CA SER A 45 -3.44 4.11 -15.23
C SER A 45 -3.06 3.40 -13.94
N LEU A 46 -3.82 2.38 -13.53
CA LEU A 46 -3.50 1.57 -12.34
C LEU A 46 -2.19 0.77 -12.50
N THR A 47 -1.88 0.29 -13.70
CA THR A 47 -0.63 -0.41 -14.01
C THR A 47 -0.15 -0.06 -15.42
N LEU A 48 1.15 -0.24 -15.67
CA LEU A 48 1.73 -0.06 -17.02
C LEU A 48 1.21 -1.08 -18.05
N SER A 49 0.78 -2.26 -17.61
CA SER A 49 0.11 -3.24 -18.48
C SER A 49 -1.27 -2.77 -18.97
N MET A 50 -1.80 -1.70 -18.38
CA MET A 50 -3.12 -1.12 -18.66
C MET A 50 -3.03 0.35 -19.08
N SER A 51 -1.84 0.82 -19.49
CA SER A 51 -1.57 2.25 -19.67
C SER A 51 -2.22 2.90 -20.89
N SER A 52 -2.66 2.12 -21.88
CA SER A 52 -3.34 2.61 -23.07
C SER A 52 -4.75 2.04 -23.17
N PRO A 53 -5.69 2.72 -23.85
CA PRO A 53 -7.04 2.23 -24.06
C PRO A 53 -7.09 0.80 -24.64
N ASP A 54 -6.28 0.52 -25.67
CA ASP A 54 -6.25 -0.81 -26.31
C ASP A 54 -5.76 -1.90 -25.36
N LYS A 55 -4.67 -1.63 -24.62
CA LYS A 55 -4.15 -2.57 -23.62
C LYS A 55 -5.15 -2.82 -22.51
N PHE A 56 -5.80 -1.76 -22.03
CA PHE A 56 -6.82 -1.86 -21.00
C PHE A 56 -7.99 -2.74 -21.43
N GLN A 57 -8.52 -2.54 -22.64
CA GLN A 57 -9.63 -3.35 -23.17
C GLN A 57 -9.29 -4.84 -23.27
N VAL A 58 -8.02 -5.18 -23.50
CA VAL A 58 -7.56 -6.58 -23.56
C VAL A 58 -7.27 -7.16 -22.18
N VAL A 59 -6.64 -6.38 -21.29
CA VAL A 59 -6.13 -6.86 -20.00
C VAL A 59 -7.18 -6.82 -18.91
N ALA A 60 -8.00 -5.76 -18.84
CA ALA A 60 -8.94 -5.56 -17.74
C ALA A 60 -9.99 -6.68 -17.64
N PRO A 61 -10.67 -7.11 -18.73
CA PRO A 61 -11.68 -8.18 -18.65
C PRO A 61 -11.11 -9.54 -18.24
N ARG A 62 -9.81 -9.77 -18.48
CA ARG A 62 -9.12 -11.01 -18.10
C ARG A 62 -8.62 -10.99 -16.65
N SER A 63 -8.46 -9.80 -16.10
CA SER A 63 -7.82 -9.57 -14.79
C SER A 63 -8.81 -9.13 -13.72
N PHE A 64 -10.03 -8.71 -14.07
CA PHE A 64 -11.03 -8.21 -13.14
C PHE A 64 -12.46 -8.64 -13.55
N PRO A 65 -13.33 -9.02 -12.59
CA PRO A 65 -13.00 -9.26 -11.19
C PRO A 65 -12.14 -10.53 -11.03
N ARG A 66 -11.19 -10.52 -10.09
CA ARG A 66 -10.33 -11.68 -9.81
C ARG A 66 -10.29 -12.00 -8.34
N ALA A 67 -10.51 -13.27 -8.03
CA ALA A 67 -10.48 -13.79 -6.67
C ALA A 67 -9.14 -14.46 -6.35
N HIS A 68 -8.59 -14.16 -5.18
CA HIS A 68 -7.43 -14.80 -4.58
C HIS A 68 -7.79 -15.34 -3.19
N ARG A 69 -6.99 -16.27 -2.66
CA ARG A 69 -7.17 -16.81 -1.30
C ARG A 69 -5.96 -16.45 -0.47
N MET A 70 -6.18 -16.02 0.77
CA MET A 70 -5.20 -15.43 1.69
C MET A 70 -4.63 -14.09 1.17
N GLN A 71 -4.03 -14.11 -0.02
CA GLN A 71 -3.41 -12.97 -0.67
C GLN A 71 -4.42 -12.11 -1.44
N LEU A 72 -4.03 -10.88 -1.73
CA LEU A 72 -4.75 -9.98 -2.63
C LEU A 72 -4.38 -10.24 -4.10
N HIS A 73 -4.99 -9.49 -5.01
CA HIS A 73 -4.54 -9.44 -6.40
C HIS A 73 -3.11 -8.86 -6.44
N PRO A 74 -2.20 -9.34 -7.32
CA PRO A 74 -0.79 -8.91 -7.35
C PRO A 74 -0.56 -7.40 -7.40
N VAL A 75 -1.47 -6.67 -8.06
CA VAL A 75 -1.45 -5.18 -8.10
C VAL A 75 -1.49 -4.57 -6.70
N LEU A 76 -2.23 -5.18 -5.78
CA LEU A 76 -2.35 -4.74 -4.40
C LEU A 76 -1.34 -5.41 -3.47
N SER A 77 -1.05 -6.69 -3.65
CA SER A 77 -0.07 -7.42 -2.82
C SER A 77 1.31 -6.77 -2.87
N ASN A 78 1.71 -6.27 -4.05
CA ASN A 78 2.99 -5.57 -4.24
C ASN A 78 3.06 -4.19 -3.57
N LEU A 79 1.95 -3.69 -3.03
CA LEU A 79 1.91 -2.44 -2.25
C LEU A 79 2.10 -2.71 -0.75
N LEU A 80 1.95 -3.95 -0.32
CA LEU A 80 2.11 -4.35 1.07
C LEU A 80 3.58 -4.58 1.41
N PRO A 81 3.96 -4.40 2.69
CA PRO A 81 5.32 -4.69 3.13
C PRO A 81 5.66 -6.17 3.00
N GLU A 82 6.96 -6.47 2.96
CA GLU A 82 7.51 -7.82 2.89
C GLU A 82 8.47 -8.08 4.06
N GLY A 83 8.82 -9.35 4.29
CA GLY A 83 9.79 -9.75 5.31
C GLY A 83 9.41 -9.31 6.73
N SER A 84 10.39 -8.80 7.47
CA SER A 84 10.25 -8.52 8.91
C SER A 84 9.18 -7.48 9.25
N LEU A 85 8.91 -6.51 8.37
CA LEU A 85 7.84 -5.53 8.60
C LEU A 85 6.46 -6.19 8.49
N ARG A 86 6.28 -7.10 7.51
CA ARG A 86 5.05 -7.90 7.39
C ARG A 86 4.87 -8.79 8.62
N GLU A 87 5.93 -9.46 9.07
CA GLU A 87 5.91 -10.29 10.29
C GLU A 87 5.50 -9.47 11.52
N LEU A 88 6.08 -8.28 11.70
CA LEU A 88 5.75 -7.37 12.81
C LEU A 88 4.27 -6.95 12.79
N LEU A 89 3.76 -6.53 11.62
CA LEU A 89 2.36 -6.11 11.48
C LEU A 89 1.40 -7.29 11.69
N ALA A 90 1.71 -8.46 11.14
CA ALA A 90 0.91 -9.66 11.32
C ALA A 90 0.80 -10.06 12.80
N GLN A 91 1.91 -9.98 13.54
CA GLN A 91 1.93 -10.23 14.99
C GLN A 91 1.11 -9.19 15.76
N ARG A 92 1.27 -7.89 15.45
CA ARG A 92 0.50 -6.82 16.11
C ARG A 92 -1.01 -6.95 15.90
N LEU A 93 -1.41 -7.29 14.67
CA LEU A 93 -2.81 -7.47 14.29
C LEU A 93 -3.36 -8.86 14.66
N LYS A 94 -2.50 -9.78 15.14
CA LYS A 94 -2.83 -11.17 15.47
C LYS A 94 -3.45 -11.93 14.29
N ILE A 95 -2.88 -11.75 13.11
CA ILE A 95 -3.32 -12.40 11.86
C ILE A 95 -2.21 -13.29 11.30
N ASP A 96 -2.59 -14.21 10.39
CA ASP A 96 -1.62 -14.94 9.58
C ASP A 96 -0.90 -13.98 8.60
N GLN A 97 0.41 -14.12 8.45
CA GLN A 97 1.22 -13.24 7.60
C GLN A 97 0.84 -13.28 6.11
N LEU A 98 0.20 -14.36 5.65
CA LEU A 98 -0.29 -14.50 4.28
C LEU A 98 -1.70 -13.91 4.11
N ASN A 99 -2.39 -13.57 5.20
CA ASN A 99 -3.71 -12.94 5.15
C ASN A 99 -3.56 -11.44 4.90
N GLU A 100 -3.63 -11.05 3.63
CA GLU A 100 -3.27 -9.71 3.18
C GLU A 100 -4.41 -8.69 3.26
N PHE A 101 -5.67 -9.12 3.34
CA PHE A 101 -6.79 -8.18 3.43
C PHE A 101 -6.78 -7.34 4.71
N PRO A 102 -6.58 -7.92 5.92
CA PRO A 102 -6.44 -7.12 7.14
C PRO A 102 -5.23 -6.18 7.12
N LEU A 103 -4.12 -6.59 6.46
CA LEU A 103 -2.96 -5.70 6.26
C LEU A 103 -3.35 -4.49 5.40
N MET A 104 -4.12 -4.70 4.33
CA MET A 104 -4.62 -3.62 3.48
C MET A 104 -5.61 -2.71 4.22
N VAL A 105 -6.49 -3.27 5.07
CA VAL A 105 -7.38 -2.48 5.94
C VAL A 105 -6.58 -1.51 6.81
N HIS A 106 -5.48 -2.00 7.40
CA HIS A 106 -4.62 -1.25 8.29
C HIS A 106 -3.76 -0.21 7.55
N LEU A 107 -3.17 -0.56 6.41
CA LEU A 107 -2.22 0.28 5.65
C LEU A 107 -2.87 1.15 4.57
N GLY A 108 -4.17 1.02 4.32
CA GLY A 108 -4.81 1.53 3.10
C GLY A 108 -4.59 3.01 2.78
N THR A 109 -4.31 3.86 3.77
CA THR A 109 -4.01 5.29 3.60
C THR A 109 -2.53 5.63 3.48
N ASP A 110 -1.63 4.67 3.69
CA ASP A 110 -0.16 4.82 3.64
C ASP A 110 0.44 3.78 2.67
N LEU A 111 -0.12 3.69 1.46
CA LEU A 111 0.37 2.81 0.40
C LEU A 111 1.36 3.55 -0.52
N PRO A 112 2.35 2.85 -1.09
CA PRO A 112 3.21 3.44 -2.12
C PRO A 112 2.42 3.91 -3.35
N GLY A 113 2.73 5.12 -3.82
CA GLY A 113 2.11 5.70 -5.01
C GLY A 113 0.89 6.56 -4.67
N ALA A 114 -0.09 6.59 -5.58
CA ALA A 114 -1.28 7.44 -5.47
C ALA A 114 -2.55 6.68 -5.07
N LEU A 115 -2.44 5.36 -4.84
CA LEU A 115 -3.58 4.52 -4.51
C LEU A 115 -3.90 4.65 -3.02
N VAL A 116 -5.18 4.88 -2.72
CA VAL A 116 -5.71 4.93 -1.35
C VAL A 116 -6.82 3.87 -1.23
N ALA A 117 -6.81 3.12 -0.13
CA ALA A 117 -7.81 2.11 0.22
C ALA A 117 -8.58 2.51 1.49
N ASP A 118 -9.81 2.99 1.30
CA ASP A 118 -10.67 3.46 2.37
C ASP A 118 -11.69 2.42 2.80
N PRO A 119 -11.98 2.27 4.10
CA PRO A 119 -13.12 1.54 4.61
C PRO A 119 -14.40 2.23 4.14
N VAL A 120 -15.39 1.44 3.76
CA VAL A 120 -16.69 1.94 3.29
C VAL A 120 -17.78 1.27 4.13
N PRO A 121 -18.87 2.01 4.49
CA PRO A 121 -20.04 1.40 5.09
C PRO A 121 -20.59 0.25 4.24
N ALA A 122 -21.09 -0.80 4.90
CA ALA A 122 -21.50 -2.05 4.26
C ALA A 122 -22.61 -1.86 3.20
N ASP A 123 -23.46 -0.87 3.41
CA ASP A 123 -24.59 -0.46 2.58
C ASP A 123 -24.19 0.40 1.38
N GLU A 124 -23.01 1.05 1.42
CA GLU A 124 -22.50 1.87 0.33
C GLU A 124 -21.67 1.08 -0.69
N VAL A 125 -21.29 -0.18 -0.39
CA VAL A 125 -20.50 -1.00 -1.31
C VAL A 125 -21.39 -1.55 -2.44
N PRO A 126 -21.09 -1.25 -3.71
CA PRO A 126 -21.86 -1.75 -4.85
C PRO A 126 -21.79 -3.27 -5.00
N ASP A 127 -22.85 -3.87 -5.53
CA ASP A 127 -22.96 -5.34 -5.69
C ASP A 127 -21.83 -5.94 -6.54
N TYR A 128 -21.38 -5.22 -7.58
CA TYR A 128 -20.29 -5.67 -8.45
C TYR A 128 -18.95 -5.82 -7.71
N ALA A 129 -18.77 -5.18 -6.55
CA ALA A 129 -17.55 -5.28 -5.75
C ALA A 129 -17.29 -6.72 -5.28
N PHE A 130 -18.33 -7.53 -5.12
CA PHE A 130 -18.24 -8.87 -4.55
C PHE A 130 -18.12 -10.00 -5.59
N GLY A 131 -18.21 -9.67 -6.88
CA GLY A 131 -18.32 -10.63 -7.98
C GLY A 131 -19.66 -11.39 -7.99
N ASP A 132 -19.78 -12.40 -8.86
CA ASP A 132 -21.01 -13.21 -9.00
C ASP A 132 -21.24 -14.16 -7.81
N ARG A 133 -21.70 -13.64 -6.67
CA ARG A 133 -22.14 -14.46 -5.53
C ARG A 133 -23.49 -14.01 -4.98
N GLY A 134 -24.22 -15.00 -4.44
CA GLY A 134 -25.58 -14.89 -3.91
C GLY A 134 -25.68 -14.11 -2.59
N ARG A 135 -26.43 -14.63 -1.61
CA ARG A 135 -26.70 -13.90 -0.34
C ARG A 135 -25.43 -13.70 0.49
N LEU A 136 -24.93 -12.47 0.51
CA LEU A 136 -23.80 -12.03 1.32
C LEU A 136 -24.29 -11.28 2.57
N ASN A 137 -23.59 -11.45 3.68
CA ASN A 137 -23.79 -10.64 4.87
C ASN A 137 -22.74 -9.53 4.91
N ARG A 138 -23.09 -8.34 4.41
CA ARG A 138 -22.16 -7.20 4.34
C ARG A 138 -21.95 -6.64 5.73
N ILE A 139 -20.69 -6.49 6.11
CA ILE A 139 -20.28 -5.92 7.39
C ILE A 139 -19.33 -4.75 7.15
N ALA A 140 -19.43 -3.74 8.00
CA ALA A 140 -18.47 -2.64 8.00
C ALA A 140 -17.09 -3.17 8.39
N VAL A 141 -16.05 -2.57 7.83
CA VAL A 141 -14.67 -2.83 8.24
C VAL A 141 -14.45 -2.18 9.61
N ASP A 142 -14.10 -2.98 10.61
CA ASP A 142 -13.73 -2.48 11.93
C ASP A 142 -12.27 -2.01 11.90
N VAL A 143 -12.06 -0.71 11.97
CA VAL A 143 -10.73 -0.10 11.84
C VAL A 143 -10.16 0.10 13.24
N VAL A 144 -9.46 -0.92 13.73
CA VAL A 144 -8.70 -0.78 14.98
C VAL A 144 -7.40 -0.03 14.66
N ASP A 145 -7.41 1.27 14.98
CA ASP A 145 -6.25 2.16 15.11
C ASP A 145 -5.30 2.21 13.90
N ARG A 146 -5.59 3.11 12.94
CA ARG A 146 -4.80 3.37 11.70
C ARG A 146 -3.52 4.18 11.95
N VAL A 147 -2.75 3.84 12.98
CA VAL A 147 -1.45 4.48 13.23
C VAL A 147 -0.37 3.75 12.43
N ALA A 148 -0.38 3.93 11.11
CA ALA A 148 0.68 3.41 10.24
C ALA A 148 1.42 4.58 9.58
N HIS A 149 2.69 4.75 9.97
CA HIS A 149 3.61 5.77 9.48
C HIS A 149 4.80 5.11 8.74
N PHE A 150 4.51 4.07 7.98
CA PHE A 150 5.46 3.14 7.38
C PHE A 150 5.43 3.27 5.85
N SER A 151 5.99 4.36 5.36
CA SER A 151 5.71 4.80 3.99
C SER A 151 6.53 4.14 2.89
N LEU A 152 6.88 2.84 2.94
CA LEU A 152 7.38 2.18 1.72
C LEU A 152 7.37 0.65 1.77
N ALA A 153 6.95 0.04 0.66
CA ALA A 153 7.17 -1.38 0.38
C ALA A 153 8.66 -1.75 0.31
N GLY A 154 8.96 -3.03 0.56
CA GLY A 154 10.30 -3.62 0.55
C GLY A 154 10.70 -4.30 1.87
N VAL A 155 11.90 -4.88 1.88
CA VAL A 155 12.41 -5.74 2.98
C VAL A 155 12.96 -4.96 4.18
N GLN A 156 13.48 -3.75 3.96
CA GLN A 156 14.09 -2.93 5.02
C GLN A 156 13.05 -1.95 5.59
N MET A 157 12.94 -1.89 6.92
CA MET A 157 12.06 -0.94 7.60
C MET A 157 12.43 0.50 7.26
N LYS A 158 11.40 1.28 6.90
CA LYS A 158 11.50 2.70 6.61
C LYS A 158 10.38 3.45 7.32
N PHE A 159 10.70 4.60 7.88
CA PHE A 159 9.77 5.49 8.55
C PHE A 159 9.68 6.79 7.78
N SER A 160 8.47 7.25 7.50
CA SER A 160 8.28 8.64 7.07
C SER A 160 8.18 9.52 8.31
N MET A 161 9.09 10.48 8.42
CA MET A 161 9.21 11.35 9.60
C MET A 161 9.41 12.79 9.16
N ARG A 162 9.08 13.73 10.05
CA ARG A 162 9.34 15.15 9.85
C ARG A 162 10.49 15.59 10.75
N SER A 163 11.44 16.33 10.18
CA SER A 163 12.49 16.97 10.96
C SER A 163 12.01 18.31 11.48
N ARG A 164 12.01 18.50 12.80
CA ARG A 164 11.70 19.77 13.46
C ARG A 164 12.66 19.98 14.63
N ASP A 165 13.40 21.09 14.61
CA ASP A 165 14.34 21.48 15.68
C ASP A 165 15.33 20.36 16.06
N GLY A 166 15.89 19.67 15.05
CA GLY A 166 16.84 18.57 15.25
C GLY A 166 16.22 17.26 15.75
N ARG A 167 14.89 17.17 15.80
CA ARG A 167 14.15 15.95 16.18
C ARG A 167 13.35 15.40 15.00
N TYR A 168 13.30 14.08 14.92
CA TYR A 168 12.47 13.37 13.95
C TYR A 168 11.18 12.92 14.62
N ILE A 169 10.08 13.53 14.21
CA ILE A 169 8.76 13.28 14.77
C ILE A 169 7.96 12.50 13.74
N MET A 170 7.25 11.48 14.18
CA MET A 170 6.28 10.75 13.37
C MET A 170 5.19 11.75 12.95
N GLY A 171 5.01 11.93 11.63
CA GLY A 171 4.11 12.95 11.08
C GLY A 171 2.64 12.64 11.38
N ASP A 172 1.78 13.67 11.38
CA ASP A 172 0.32 13.47 11.43
C ASP A 172 -0.16 12.88 10.09
N SER A 173 -1.23 12.08 10.13
CA SER A 173 -1.88 11.50 8.95
C SER A 173 -2.23 12.51 7.85
N ASN A 174 -2.41 13.79 8.20
CA ASN A 174 -2.71 14.88 7.27
C ASN A 174 -1.48 15.66 6.76
N GLU A 175 -0.28 15.38 7.28
CA GLU A 175 0.97 16.05 6.86
C GLU A 175 2.06 15.01 6.59
N PRO A 176 2.34 14.67 5.30
CA PRO A 176 3.37 13.70 4.95
C PRO A 176 4.74 14.12 5.50
N GLY A 177 5.53 13.15 5.97
CA GLY A 177 6.90 13.41 6.44
C GLY A 177 7.86 13.80 5.31
N ASP A 178 8.80 14.70 5.61
CA ASP A 178 9.83 15.17 4.66
C ASP A 178 11.08 14.27 4.62
N TRP A 179 11.14 13.24 5.46
CA TRP A 179 12.29 12.36 5.63
C TRP A 179 11.90 10.88 5.60
N ILE A 180 12.67 10.08 4.87
CA ILE A 180 12.60 8.61 4.93
C ILE A 180 13.77 8.11 5.77
N ILE A 181 13.48 7.66 6.99
CA ILE A 181 14.49 7.08 7.88
C ILE A 181 14.55 5.57 7.66
N LYS A 182 15.72 5.08 7.26
CA LYS A 182 15.99 3.65 7.08
C LYS A 182 16.73 3.11 8.30
N THR A 183 16.18 2.11 8.96
CA THR A 183 16.89 1.50 10.10
C THR A 183 17.94 0.50 9.61
N PRO A 184 19.04 0.28 10.36
CA PRO A 184 19.98 -0.79 10.06
C PRO A 184 19.27 -2.13 9.92
N SER A 185 19.70 -2.93 8.94
CA SER A 185 19.24 -4.31 8.81
C SER A 185 19.96 -5.18 9.84
N THR A 186 19.24 -6.03 10.56
CA THR A 186 19.84 -7.05 11.45
C THR A 186 20.69 -8.08 10.69
N ARG A 187 20.38 -8.29 9.40
CA ARG A 187 21.11 -9.21 8.52
C ARG A 187 22.29 -8.54 7.80
N HIS A 188 22.15 -7.25 7.49
CA HIS A 188 23.16 -6.48 6.75
C HIS A 188 23.44 -5.11 7.41
N PRO A 189 24.27 -5.05 8.46
CA PRO A 189 24.48 -3.85 9.27
C PRO A 189 25.02 -2.63 8.49
N HIS A 190 25.81 -2.86 7.45
CA HIS A 190 26.47 -1.80 6.67
C HIS A 190 25.65 -1.28 5.48
N VAL A 191 24.40 -1.75 5.28
CA VAL A 191 23.53 -1.26 4.19
C VAL A 191 23.34 0.25 4.22
N PRO A 192 23.10 0.91 5.38
CA PRO A 192 22.96 2.37 5.41
C PRO A 192 24.25 3.10 4.97
N ALA A 193 25.42 2.63 5.39
CA ALA A 193 26.71 3.23 5.02
C ALA A 193 27.02 3.02 3.53
N ASN A 194 26.70 1.84 2.99
CA ASN A 194 26.81 1.56 1.56
C ASN A 194 25.89 2.48 0.74
N GLU A 195 24.63 2.63 1.16
CA GLU A 195 23.68 3.50 0.48
C GLU A 195 24.13 4.96 0.51
N TYR A 196 24.56 5.47 1.67
CA TYR A 196 25.13 6.82 1.79
C TYR A 196 26.30 7.03 0.81
N THR A 197 27.21 6.06 0.73
CA THR A 197 28.38 6.13 -0.15
C THR A 197 27.98 6.15 -1.63
N CYS A 198 27.10 5.24 -2.05
CA CYS A 198 26.61 5.18 -3.43
C CYS A 198 25.85 6.44 -3.84
N MET A 199 25.00 6.98 -2.96
CA MET A 199 24.23 8.20 -3.22
C MET A 199 25.13 9.44 -3.29
N THR A 200 26.09 9.57 -2.38
CA THR A 200 27.09 10.66 -2.40
C THR A 200 27.92 10.62 -3.67
N LEU A 201 28.33 9.41 -4.10
CA LEU A 201 29.03 9.21 -5.34
C LEU A 201 28.18 9.63 -6.54
N ALA A 202 26.92 9.19 -6.60
CA ALA A 202 25.99 9.56 -7.67
C ALA A 202 25.78 11.08 -7.75
N GLU A 203 25.66 11.77 -6.61
CA GLU A 203 25.55 13.23 -6.54
C GLU A 203 26.80 13.91 -7.11
N ALA A 204 27.99 13.46 -6.72
CA ALA A 204 29.26 14.01 -7.20
C ALA A 204 29.40 13.93 -8.73
N PHE A 205 28.83 12.90 -9.35
CA PHE A 205 28.85 12.69 -10.80
C PHE A 205 27.61 13.24 -11.54
N SER A 206 26.56 13.68 -10.83
CA SER A 206 25.32 14.21 -11.41
C SER A 206 25.40 15.71 -11.70
N ARG A 207 26.39 16.15 -12.49
CA ARG A 207 26.46 17.53 -13.02
C ARG A 207 25.85 17.63 -14.43
N SER A 208 24.56 17.36 -14.58
CA SER A 208 23.65 17.97 -15.58
C SER A 208 22.32 17.20 -15.68
N ALA A 209 21.37 17.50 -14.80
CA ALA A 209 19.94 17.39 -15.10
C ALA A 209 19.14 18.15 -14.04
N ARG A 210 18.27 19.05 -14.48
CA ARG A 210 17.32 19.77 -13.63
C ARG A 210 16.28 18.79 -13.07
N SER A 211 16.55 18.24 -11.89
CA SER A 211 15.53 17.91 -10.89
C SER A 211 16.26 17.68 -9.58
N ARG A 212 16.27 18.70 -8.71
CA ARG A 212 16.55 18.46 -7.29
C ARG A 212 15.39 17.63 -6.76
N ALA A 213 15.47 16.30 -6.87
CA ALA A 213 14.92 15.48 -5.82
C ALA A 213 15.70 15.92 -4.57
N HIS A 214 15.01 16.45 -3.56
CA HIS A 214 15.61 16.62 -2.26
C HIS A 214 16.15 15.24 -1.87
N LEU A 215 17.47 15.07 -1.97
CA LEU A 215 18.18 13.91 -1.47
C LEU A 215 18.09 14.03 0.04
N SER A 216 16.97 13.59 0.62
CA SER A 216 16.76 13.58 2.05
C SER A 216 17.89 12.77 2.66
N ALA A 217 18.70 13.42 3.49
CA ALA A 217 19.88 12.79 4.08
C ALA A 217 19.44 11.51 4.82
N ILE A 218 20.15 10.42 4.56
CA ILE A 218 20.02 9.20 5.35
C ILE A 218 20.74 9.49 6.67
N GLN A 219 20.00 9.81 7.73
CA GLN A 219 20.59 9.81 9.06
C GLN A 219 20.67 8.35 9.53
N ILE A 220 21.88 7.80 9.50
CA ILE A 220 22.20 6.52 10.14
C ILE A 220 22.20 6.81 11.64
N VAL A 221 21.13 6.45 12.35
CA VAL A 221 21.19 6.37 13.81
C VAL A 221 22.03 5.13 14.14
N GLY A 222 23.34 5.33 14.27
CA GLY A 222 24.24 4.30 14.78
C GLY A 222 23.88 4.01 16.24
N GLN A 223 23.88 2.74 16.63
CA GLN A 223 24.10 2.41 18.02
C GLN A 223 25.49 2.93 18.37
N THR A 224 25.56 3.90 19.29
CA THR A 224 26.78 4.14 20.03
C THR A 224 27.00 2.90 20.89
N ASP A 225 27.99 2.09 20.51
CA ASP A 225 28.58 1.13 21.44
C ASP A 225 29.21 1.95 22.58
N ASP A 226 28.73 1.71 23.81
CA ASP A 226 29.46 2.07 25.04
C ASP A 226 30.70 1.18 25.19
#